data_AF-A0A5D3D9I6-F1
#
_entry.id   AF-A0A5D3D9I6-F1
#
_cell.length_a   1.000
_cell.length_b   1.000
_cell.length_c   1.000
_cell.angle_alpha   90.00
_cell.angle_beta   90.00
_cell.angle_gamma   90.00
#
_symmetry.space_group_name_H-M   'P 1'
#
loop_
_entity.id
_entity.type
_entity.pdbx_description
1 polymer ?
#
loop_
_entity_poly.entity_id
_entity_poly.type
_entity_poly.pdbx_seq_one_letter_code
_entity_poly.pdbx_strand_id
1 'polypeptide(L)'
;MSEEPKIISTFSAQAKNSYFRKSGLERSECLAKDLEWFREQGIAIPEPTIPGVSYAKYLEELAERSAPLFLCHYYNIYFSHIAGGQVIAKRVSERLLEGRKLEFYTWAGDAEELLKNVREKLNMLGEHWSRDDRNKCLREATKTFRFLGQIVRLIIS
;
A
#
# COMPACT_ATOMS: atom_id res chain seq x y z
N MET A 1 27.91 11.06 -33.54
CA MET A 1 27.78 11.24 -32.08
C MET A 1 26.35 11.59 -31.76
N SER A 2 25.58 10.59 -31.33
CA SER A 2 24.49 10.70 -30.36
C SER A 2 23.96 9.29 -30.16
N GLU A 3 24.65 8.52 -29.32
CA GLU A 3 24.13 7.24 -28.85
C GLU A 3 22.87 7.52 -28.03
N GLU A 4 21.71 7.10 -28.54
CA GLU A 4 20.51 6.99 -27.73
C GLU A 4 20.81 6.08 -26.53
N PRO A 5 20.47 6.48 -25.29
CA PRO A 5 20.77 5.66 -24.15
C PRO A 5 19.93 4.38 -24.22
N LYS A 6 20.61 3.25 -24.45
CA LYS A 6 20.16 1.85 -24.26
C LYS A 6 19.82 1.56 -22.79
N ILE A 7 18.96 2.38 -22.18
CA ILE A 7 18.51 2.21 -20.79
C ILE A 7 17.13 1.54 -20.75
N ILE A 8 16.37 1.48 -21.85
CA ILE A 8 14.94 1.10 -21.79
C ILE A 8 14.62 -0.17 -22.58
N SER A 9 15.43 -1.23 -22.49
CA SER A 9 15.05 -2.52 -23.09
C SER A 9 15.27 -3.77 -22.24
N THR A 10 15.82 -3.65 -21.03
CA THR A 10 15.90 -4.79 -20.09
C THR A 10 15.97 -4.29 -18.64
N PHE A 11 14.85 -3.81 -18.10
CA PHE A 11 14.73 -3.48 -16.67
C PHE A 11 13.97 -4.61 -15.95
N SER A 12 14.69 -5.41 -15.16
CA SER A 12 14.10 -6.47 -14.32
C SER A 12 13.11 -5.88 -13.30
N ALA A 13 12.16 -6.70 -12.81
CA ALA A 13 11.21 -6.31 -11.77
C ALA A 13 11.89 -5.69 -10.53
N GLN A 14 13.13 -6.11 -10.25
CA GLN A 14 13.96 -5.64 -9.15
C GLN A 14 14.40 -4.17 -9.31
N ALA A 15 14.69 -3.73 -10.54
CA ALA A 15 15.08 -2.36 -10.85
C ALA A 15 13.88 -1.39 -10.87
N LYS A 16 12.66 -1.89 -11.12
CA LYS A 16 11.41 -1.10 -11.07
C LYS A 16 10.94 -0.83 -9.64
N ASN A 17 11.22 -1.74 -8.70
CA ASN A 17 10.79 -1.61 -7.30
C ASN A 17 11.65 -0.64 -6.47
N SER A 18 12.81 -0.18 -6.95
CA SER A 18 13.66 0.75 -6.19
C SER A 18 13.05 2.14 -6.03
N TYR A 19 12.28 2.62 -7.02
CA TYR A 19 11.66 3.96 -7.04
C TYR A 19 10.63 4.18 -5.93
N PHE A 20 10.04 3.09 -5.45
CA PHE A 20 8.97 3.09 -4.44
C PHE A 20 9.46 2.67 -3.05
N ARG A 21 10.76 2.41 -2.89
CA ARG A 21 11.37 2.21 -1.57
C ARG A 21 11.59 3.55 -0.88
N LYS A 22 11.50 3.55 0.45
CA LYS A 22 11.72 4.73 1.29
C LYS A 22 10.84 5.89 0.85
N SER A 23 9.59 5.58 0.53
CA SER A 23 8.58 6.56 0.12
C SER A 23 8.10 7.41 1.29
N GLY A 24 8.34 6.97 2.53
CA GLY A 24 7.78 7.55 3.75
C GLY A 24 6.37 7.03 4.04
N LEU A 25 5.78 6.26 3.12
CA LEU A 25 4.46 5.67 3.30
C LEU A 25 4.51 4.31 3.98
N GLU A 26 5.68 3.67 4.10
CA GLU A 26 5.84 2.35 4.71
C GLU A 26 5.20 2.28 6.11
N ARG A 27 4.44 1.21 6.38
CA ARG A 27 3.62 1.08 7.60
C ARG A 27 4.00 -0.06 8.54
N SER A 28 4.88 -0.97 8.13
CA SER A 28 5.20 -2.17 8.91
C SER A 28 5.80 -1.85 10.27
N GLU A 29 6.71 -0.87 10.34
CA GLU A 29 7.33 -0.46 11.62
C GLU A 29 6.30 0.18 12.56
N CYS A 30 5.44 1.05 12.04
CA CYS A 30 4.35 1.66 12.80
C CYS A 30 3.39 0.58 13.35
N LEU A 31 3.00 -0.39 12.52
CA LEU A 31 2.16 -1.51 12.95
C LEU A 31 2.84 -2.34 14.04
N ALA A 32 4.14 -2.61 13.93
CA ALA A 32 4.87 -3.35 14.95
C ALA A 32 4.84 -2.64 16.32
N LYS A 33 4.99 -1.30 16.33
CA LYS A 33 4.89 -0.49 17.55
C LYS A 33 3.49 -0.56 18.17
N ASP A 34 2.45 -0.43 17.36
CA ASP A 34 1.07 -0.52 17.85
C ASP A 34 0.74 -1.93 18.38
N LEU A 35 1.18 -2.98 17.70
CA LEU A 35 0.99 -4.37 18.14
C LEU A 35 1.71 -4.67 19.46
N GLU A 36 2.92 -4.15 19.64
CA GLU A 36 3.62 -4.30 20.92
C GLU A 36 2.90 -3.53 22.03
N TRP A 37 2.43 -2.31 21.75
CA TRP A 37 1.61 -1.57 22.72
C TRP A 37 0.36 -2.35 23.14
N PHE A 38 -0.37 -2.96 22.19
CA PHE A 38 -1.51 -3.83 22.51
C PHE A 38 -1.11 -5.01 23.41
N ARG A 39 0.04 -5.63 23.15
CA ARG A 39 0.58 -6.72 23.98
C ARG A 39 0.87 -6.24 25.41
N GLU A 40 1.45 -5.05 25.58
CA GLU A 40 1.69 -4.44 26.89
C GLU A 40 0.39 -4.17 27.65
N GLN A 41 -0.73 -3.96 26.96
CA GLN A 41 -2.06 -3.86 27.58
C GLN A 41 -2.67 -5.24 27.94
N GLY A 42 -1.95 -6.33 27.73
CA GLY A 42 -2.43 -7.70 27.97
C GLY A 42 -3.34 -8.23 26.86
N ILE A 43 -3.39 -7.59 25.70
CA ILE A 43 -4.19 -8.04 24.55
C ILE A 43 -3.38 -9.06 23.75
N ALA A 44 -3.95 -10.25 23.56
CA ALA A 44 -3.34 -11.29 22.72
C ALA A 44 -3.35 -10.86 21.25
N ILE A 45 -2.19 -10.91 20.61
CA ILE A 45 -2.06 -10.60 19.18
C ILE A 45 -2.41 -11.85 18.37
N PRO A 46 -3.44 -11.80 17.50
CA PRO A 46 -3.84 -12.96 16.73
C PRO A 46 -2.88 -13.25 15.58
N GLU A 47 -2.87 -14.51 15.14
CA GLU A 47 -2.22 -14.90 13.88
C GLU A 47 -2.94 -14.28 12.66
N PRO A 48 -2.23 -14.04 11.54
CA PRO A 48 -2.84 -13.53 10.32
C PRO A 48 -3.98 -14.42 9.80
N THR A 49 -5.14 -13.82 9.53
CA THR A 49 -6.30 -14.53 9.00
C THR A 49 -6.26 -14.64 7.47
N ILE A 50 -7.15 -15.48 6.92
CA ILE A 50 -7.26 -15.75 5.47
C ILE A 50 -7.30 -14.47 4.60
N PRO A 51 -8.06 -13.40 4.93
CA PRO A 51 -8.03 -12.17 4.14
C PRO A 51 -6.63 -11.55 4.00
N GLY A 52 -5.85 -11.50 5.08
CA GLY A 52 -4.49 -10.97 5.06
C GLY A 52 -3.54 -11.88 4.29
N VAL A 53 -3.53 -13.18 4.61
CA VAL A 53 -2.65 -14.18 4.00
C VAL A 53 -2.89 -14.29 2.49
N SER A 54 -4.16 -14.39 2.07
CA SER A 54 -4.50 -14.50 0.65
C SER A 54 -4.15 -13.23 -0.13
N TYR A 55 -4.29 -12.05 0.48
CA TYR A 55 -3.94 -10.81 -0.20
C TYR A 55 -2.42 -10.63 -0.31
N ALA A 56 -1.66 -10.94 0.74
CA ALA A 56 -0.20 -10.91 0.70
C ALA A 56 0.34 -11.83 -0.41
N LYS A 57 -0.11 -13.09 -0.44
CA LYS A 57 0.25 -14.05 -1.49
C LYS A 57 -0.13 -13.54 -2.89
N TYR A 58 -1.31 -12.95 -3.03
CA TYR A 58 -1.73 -12.38 -4.31
C TYR A 58 -0.80 -11.25 -4.77
N LEU A 59 -0.36 -10.38 -3.86
CA LEU A 59 0.56 -9.28 -4.16
C LEU A 59 1.96 -9.79 -4.54
N GLU A 60 2.45 -10.84 -3.88
CA GLU A 60 3.72 -11.50 -4.23
C GLU A 60 3.68 -12.06 -5.66
N GLU A 61 2.67 -12.86 -5.99
CA GLU A 61 2.48 -13.40 -7.35
C GLU A 61 2.31 -12.28 -8.39
N LEU A 62 1.62 -11.19 -8.03
CA LEU A 62 1.38 -10.08 -8.93
C LEU A 62 2.66 -9.27 -9.20
N ALA A 63 3.53 -9.12 -8.19
CA ALA A 63 4.80 -8.43 -8.31
C ALA A 63 5.74 -9.10 -9.32
N GLU A 64 5.72 -10.44 -9.39
CA GLU A 64 6.48 -11.21 -10.37
C GLU A 64 5.86 -11.15 -11.76
N ARG A 65 4.53 -11.20 -11.84
CA ARG A 65 3.81 -11.31 -13.12
C ARG A 65 3.67 -9.99 -13.86
N SER A 66 3.40 -8.88 -13.15
CA SER A 66 3.01 -7.63 -13.81
C SER A 66 3.18 -6.39 -12.91
N ALA A 67 4.20 -5.58 -13.20
CA ALA A 67 4.45 -4.32 -12.52
C ALA A 67 3.26 -3.32 -12.59
N PRO A 68 2.58 -3.08 -13.73
CA PRO A 68 1.44 -2.15 -13.76
C PRO A 68 0.31 -2.52 -12.79
N LEU A 69 -0.05 -3.80 -12.78
CA LEU A 69 -1.08 -4.33 -11.87
C LEU A 69 -0.64 -4.23 -10.40
N PHE A 70 0.59 -4.64 -10.07
CA PHE A 70 1.12 -4.53 -8.71
C PHE A 70 1.11 -3.06 -8.22
N LEU A 71 1.53 -2.13 -9.08
CA LEU A 71 1.57 -0.71 -8.75
C LEU A 71 0.16 -0.10 -8.57
N CYS A 72 -0.86 -0.65 -9.23
CA CYS A 72 -2.26 -0.31 -8.94
C CYS A 72 -2.62 -0.63 -7.48
N HIS A 73 -2.26 -1.82 -7.00
CA HIS A 73 -2.48 -2.20 -5.61
C HIS A 73 -1.68 -1.33 -4.65
N TYR A 74 -0.39 -1.15 -4.91
CA TYR A 74 0.50 -0.30 -4.11
C TYR A 74 -0.12 1.09 -3.88
N TYR A 75 -0.51 1.77 -4.97
CA TYR A 75 -1.12 3.10 -4.89
C TYR A 75 -2.42 3.08 -4.08
N ASN A 76 -3.34 2.17 -4.41
CA ASN A 76 -4.66 2.16 -3.80
C ASN A 76 -4.64 1.75 -2.32
N ILE A 77 -3.68 0.92 -1.89
CA ILE A 77 -3.49 0.58 -0.47
C ILE A 77 -3.15 1.85 0.32
N TYR A 78 -2.13 2.61 -0.11
CA TYR A 78 -1.74 3.83 0.59
C TYR A 78 -2.77 4.94 0.46
N PHE A 79 -3.34 5.15 -0.72
CA PHE A 79 -4.42 6.11 -0.93
C PHE A 79 -5.61 5.82 0.00
N SER A 80 -6.04 4.56 0.09
CA SER A 80 -7.16 4.18 0.97
C SER A 80 -6.84 4.42 2.44
N HIS A 81 -5.60 4.15 2.86
CA HIS A 81 -5.15 4.37 4.23
C HIS A 81 -5.11 5.86 4.62
N ILE A 82 -4.61 6.71 3.72
CA ILE A 82 -4.49 8.15 3.93
C ILE A 82 -5.85 8.84 3.86
N ALA A 83 -6.75 8.38 3.00
CA ALA A 83 -8.10 8.93 2.88
C ALA A 83 -9.07 8.27 3.86
N GLY A 84 -9.76 7.21 3.45
CA GLY A 84 -10.82 6.58 4.23
C GLY A 84 -10.34 5.94 5.54
N GLY A 85 -9.09 5.45 5.56
CA GLY A 85 -8.49 4.80 6.73
C GLY A 85 -8.45 5.71 7.96
N GLN A 86 -8.18 7.01 7.78
CA GLN A 86 -8.17 7.99 8.87
C GLN A 86 -9.53 8.12 9.56
N VAL A 87 -10.62 8.07 8.80
CA VAL A 87 -11.98 8.17 9.35
C VAL A 87 -12.31 6.94 10.20
N ILE A 88 -11.91 5.75 9.73
CA ILE A 88 -12.09 4.49 10.47
C ILE A 88 -11.26 4.52 11.75
N ALA A 89 -9.98 4.92 11.64
CA ALA A 89 -9.04 5.03 12.75
C ALA A 89 -9.57 5.90 13.88
N LYS A 90 -10.06 7.09 13.54
CA LYS A 90 -10.61 8.04 14.50
C LYS A 90 -11.77 7.43 15.27
N ARG A 91 -12.71 6.77 14.58
CA ARG A 91 -13.87 6.12 15.22
C ARG A 91 -13.47 4.95 16.11
N VAL A 92 -12.51 4.12 15.69
CA VAL A 92 -12.00 3.00 16.49
C VAL A 92 -11.30 3.54 17.74
N SER A 93 -10.44 4.54 17.57
CA SER A 93 -9.70 5.18 18.67
C SER A 93 -10.62 5.81 19.72
N GLU A 94 -11.60 6.60 19.28
CA GLU A 94 -12.57 7.25 20.18
C GLU A 94 -13.41 6.24 20.97
N ARG A 95 -13.75 5.09 20.37
CA ARG A 95 -14.64 4.11 20.98
C ARG A 95 -13.93 3.06 21.83
N LEU A 96 -12.73 2.66 21.44
CA LEU A 96 -12.06 1.47 21.98
C LEU A 96 -10.71 1.77 22.62
N LEU A 97 -10.08 2.91 22.29
CA LEU A 97 -8.70 3.22 22.69
C LEU A 97 -8.59 4.56 23.41
N GLU A 98 -9.69 5.06 24.00
CA GLU A 98 -9.72 6.31 24.77
C GLU A 98 -9.14 7.52 24.02
N GLY A 99 -9.33 7.56 22.70
CA GLY A 99 -8.79 8.63 21.86
C GLY A 99 -7.29 8.53 21.55
N ARG A 100 -6.63 7.42 21.90
CA ARG A 100 -5.22 7.17 21.59
C ARG A 100 -4.98 7.23 20.08
N LYS A 101 -4.00 8.03 19.67
CA LYS A 101 -3.50 8.03 18.30
C LYS A 101 -2.49 6.91 18.11
N LEU A 102 -2.81 5.94 17.24
CA LEU A 102 -1.92 4.84 16.87
C LEU A 102 -0.86 5.29 15.86
N GLU A 103 0.34 4.71 15.93
CA GLU A 103 1.47 5.01 15.05
C GLU A 103 1.18 4.65 13.59
N PHE A 104 0.31 3.66 13.35
CA PHE A 104 -0.13 3.28 12.01
C PHE A 104 -0.69 4.46 11.21
N TYR A 105 -1.24 5.47 11.90
CA TYR A 105 -1.83 6.68 11.33
C TYR A 105 -0.97 7.95 11.57
N THR A 106 0.31 7.80 11.91
CA THR A 106 1.29 8.90 12.02
C THR A 106 2.30 8.84 10.87
N TRP A 107 2.72 9.99 10.37
CA TRP A 107 3.77 10.09 9.36
C TRP A 107 4.78 11.14 9.78
N ALA A 108 6.04 10.95 9.39
CA ALA A 108 7.11 11.91 9.65
C ALA A 108 6.95 13.21 8.84
N GLY A 109 6.11 13.21 7.80
CA GLY A 109 5.78 14.38 6.97
C GLY A 109 4.31 14.35 6.53
N ASP A 110 3.94 15.25 5.63
CA ASP A 110 2.58 15.33 5.12
C ASP A 110 2.23 14.11 4.23
N ALA A 111 1.24 13.32 4.64
CA ALA A 111 0.92 12.08 3.96
C ALA A 111 0.35 12.32 2.54
N GLU A 112 -0.35 13.42 2.30
CA GLU A 112 -0.88 13.76 0.98
C GLU A 112 0.24 14.15 0.01
N GLU A 113 1.25 14.89 0.48
CA GLU A 113 2.47 15.20 -0.28
C GLU A 113 3.27 13.94 -0.59
N LEU A 114 3.45 13.04 0.39
CA LEU A 114 4.12 11.74 0.16
C LEU A 114 3.38 10.91 -0.90
N LEU A 115 2.05 10.87 -0.85
CA LEU A 115 1.24 10.17 -1.85
C LEU A 115 1.28 10.85 -3.22
N LYS A 116 1.31 12.19 -3.27
CA LYS A 116 1.47 12.95 -4.50
C LYS A 116 2.80 12.59 -5.18
N ASN A 117 3.90 12.53 -4.43
CA ASN A 117 5.20 12.12 -4.96
C ASN A 117 5.17 10.70 -5.55
N VAL A 118 4.46 9.77 -4.90
CA VAL A 118 4.22 8.43 -5.44
C VAL A 118 3.43 8.50 -6.75
N ARG A 119 2.37 9.32 -6.82
CA ARG A 119 1.55 9.49 -8.03
C ARG A 119 2.37 10.04 -9.20
N GLU A 120 3.23 11.02 -8.95
CA GLU A 120 4.11 11.59 -9.99
C GLU A 120 5.08 10.52 -10.54
N LYS A 121 5.68 9.71 -9.67
CA LYS A 121 6.51 8.57 -10.09
C LYS A 121 5.72 7.55 -10.92
N LEU A 122 4.50 7.25 -10.51
CA LEU A 122 3.61 6.34 -11.27
C LEU A 122 3.25 6.91 -12.64
N ASN A 123 2.98 8.21 -12.74
CA ASN A 123 2.68 8.87 -14.01
C ASN A 123 3.88 8.77 -14.98
N MET A 124 5.09 9.05 -14.51
CA MET A 124 6.31 8.91 -15.33
C MET A 124 6.52 7.46 -15.83
N LEU A 125 6.28 6.46 -14.98
CA LEU A 125 6.33 5.06 -15.40
C LEU A 125 5.21 4.73 -16.40
N GLY A 126 4.02 5.28 -16.19
CA GLY A 126 2.84 5.07 -17.01
C GLY A 126 2.96 5.59 -18.43
N GLU A 127 3.78 6.62 -18.67
CA GLU A 127 4.10 7.12 -20.03
C GLU A 127 4.65 6.02 -20.94
N HIS A 128 5.41 5.09 -20.35
CA HIS A 128 6.05 3.98 -21.05
C HIS A 128 5.18 2.72 -21.15
N TRP A 129 3.98 2.73 -20.56
CA TRP A 129 3.07 1.58 -20.62
C TRP A 129 2.23 1.60 -21.89
N SER A 130 1.99 0.40 -22.42
CA SER A 130 1.02 0.22 -23.51
C SER A 130 -0.38 0.65 -23.07
N ARG A 131 -1.25 0.97 -24.02
CA ARG A 131 -2.66 1.28 -23.72
C ARG A 131 -3.36 0.11 -23.02
N ASP A 132 -3.03 -1.13 -23.38
CA ASP A 132 -3.59 -2.32 -22.74
C ASP A 132 -3.14 -2.45 -21.28
N ASP A 133 -1.86 -2.21 -20.98
CA ASP A 133 -1.35 -2.24 -19.60
C ASP A 133 -2.00 -1.18 -18.72
N ARG A 134 -2.20 0.04 -19.25
CA ARG A 134 -2.93 1.10 -18.54
C ARG A 134 -4.37 0.69 -18.26
N ASN A 135 -5.06 0.11 -19.24
CA ASN A 135 -6.43 -0.38 -19.07
C ASN A 135 -6.52 -1.53 -18.05
N LYS A 136 -5.58 -2.47 -18.10
CA LYS A 136 -5.46 -3.56 -17.12
C LYS A 136 -5.22 -3.02 -15.71
N CYS A 137 -4.29 -2.08 -15.56
CA CYS A 137 -4.02 -1.38 -14.30
C CYS A 137 -5.29 -0.75 -13.72
N LEU A 138 -6.06 -0.01 -14.54
CA LEU A 138 -7.30 0.62 -14.08
C LEU A 138 -8.36 -0.40 -13.62
N ARG A 139 -8.55 -1.50 -14.36
CA ARG A 139 -9.49 -2.56 -13.99
C ARG A 139 -9.12 -3.28 -12.69
N GLU A 140 -7.83 -3.34 -12.38
CA GLU A 140 -7.31 -3.99 -11.18
C GLU A 140 -7.73 -3.27 -9.89
N ALA A 141 -8.05 -1.97 -9.95
CA ALA A 141 -8.45 -1.19 -8.78
C ALA A 141 -9.67 -1.80 -8.06
N THR A 142 -10.64 -2.34 -8.80
CA THR A 142 -11.80 -3.03 -8.22
C THR A 142 -11.38 -4.23 -7.36
N LYS A 143 -10.32 -4.94 -7.76
CA LYS A 143 -9.79 -6.08 -7.00
C LYS A 143 -9.07 -5.62 -5.74
N THR A 144 -8.32 -4.51 -5.80
CA THR A 144 -7.74 -3.86 -4.60
C THR A 144 -8.81 -3.58 -3.54
N PHE A 145 -9.90 -2.91 -3.92
CA PHE A 145 -10.95 -2.55 -2.96
C PHE A 145 -11.70 -3.77 -2.42
N ARG A 146 -11.79 -4.86 -3.19
CA ARG A 146 -12.35 -6.13 -2.71
C ARG A 146 -11.51 -6.71 -1.57
N PHE A 147 -10.19 -6.81 -1.76
CA PHE A 147 -9.29 -7.31 -0.73
C PHE A 147 -9.25 -6.40 0.50
N LEU A 148 -9.11 -5.08 0.30
CA LEU A 148 -9.13 -4.12 1.40
C LEU A 148 -10.45 -4.19 2.18
N GLY A 149 -11.58 -4.32 1.49
CA GLY A 149 -12.89 -4.47 2.11
C GLY A 149 -13.00 -5.74 2.97
N GLN A 150 -12.38 -6.85 2.56
CA GLN A 150 -12.34 -8.07 3.38
C GLN A 150 -11.51 -7.88 4.65
N ILE A 151 -10.39 -7.17 4.58
CA ILE A 151 -9.55 -6.86 5.75
C ILE A 151 -10.25 -5.88 6.69
N VAL A 152 -10.85 -4.80 6.17
CA VAL A 152 -11.57 -3.80 6.97
C VAL A 152 -12.75 -4.42 7.73
N ARG A 153 -13.42 -5.42 7.15
CA ARG A 153 -14.51 -6.15 7.82
C ARG A 153 -14.06 -6.88 9.09
N LEU A 154 -12.78 -7.20 9.25
CA LEU A 154 -12.25 -7.81 10.47
C LEU A 154 -12.33 -6.89 11.70
N ILE A 155 -12.53 -5.57 11.50
CA ILE A 155 -12.70 -4.62 12.62
C ILE A 155 -14.02 -4.85 13.35
N ILE A 156 -15.03 -5.40 12.67
CA ILE A 156 -16.39 -5.60 13.19
C ILE A 156 -16.84 -7.06 13.21
N SER A 157 -15.90 -7.99 12.96
CA SER A 157 -16.17 -9.43 12.92
C SER A 157 -16.19 -10.07 14.29
#